data_AF-A0A418M3A7-F1
#
_entry.id   AF-A0A418M3A7-F1
#
_cell.length_a   1.000
_cell.length_b   1.000
_cell.length_c   1.000
_cell.angle_alpha   90.00
_cell.angle_beta   90.00
_cell.angle_gamma   90.00
#
_symmetry.space_group_name_H-M   'P 1'
#
loop_
_entity.id
_entity.type
_entity.pdbx_description
1 polymer ?
#
loop_
_entity_poly.entity_id
_entity_poly.type
_entity_poly.pdbx_seq_one_letter_code
_entity_poly.pdbx_strand_id
1 'polypeptide(L)' 'MNDKLPDIKQVFEERYFKPARKEIHKASYEDAFIVGQERFQQEHGFRLPFGLRQFKRHLSSRTGC' A
#
# COMPACT_ATOMS: atom_id res chain seq x y z
N MET A 1 -11.92 20.44 14.18
CA MET A 1 -11.54 19.03 13.94
C MET A 1 -10.41 19.02 12.93
N ASN A 2 -9.24 18.50 13.30
CA ASN A 2 -8.14 18.33 12.34
C ASN A 2 -8.39 16.98 11.65
N ASP A 3 -9.33 16.96 10.71
CA ASP A 3 -9.52 15.86 9.76
C ASP A 3 -8.29 15.81 8.85
N LYS A 4 -7.17 15.34 9.39
CA LYS A 4 -6.00 14.98 8.60
C LYS A 4 -6.45 13.80 7.76
N LEU A 5 -6.84 14.08 6.52
CA LEU A 5 -7.10 13.06 5.51
C LEU A 5 -6.01 11.99 5.64
N PRO A 6 -6.40 10.71 5.82
CA PRO A 6 -5.41 9.66 6.03
C PRO A 6 -4.47 9.64 4.83
N ASP A 7 -3.16 9.61 5.09
CA ASP A 7 -2.15 9.59 4.04
C ASP A 7 -2.47 8.41 3.10
N ILE A 8 -2.51 8.68 1.80
CA ILE A 8 -2.89 7.68 0.80
C ILE A 8 -2.01 6.42 0.89
N LYS A 9 -0.76 6.53 1.36
CA LYS A 9 0.12 5.38 1.59
C LYS A 9 -0.34 4.54 2.77
N GLN A 10 -0.87 5.17 3.82
CA GLN A 10 -1.42 4.46 4.98
C GLN A 10 -2.74 3.77 4.61
N VAL A 11 -3.61 4.43 3.86
CA VAL A 11 -4.84 3.80 3.35
C VAL A 11 -4.49 2.61 2.47
N PHE A 12 -3.51 2.78 1.59
CA PHE A 12 -3.02 1.72 0.73
C PHE A 12 -2.45 0.54 1.52
N GLU A 13 -1.62 0.82 2.53
CA GLU A 13 -1.02 -0.17 3.42
C GLU A 13 -2.09 -1.06 4.07
N GLU A 14 -3.08 -0.45 4.72
CA GLU A 14 -4.09 -1.15 5.50
C GLU A 14 -5.08 -1.92 4.62
N ARG A 15 -5.59 -1.26 3.57
CA ARG A 15 -6.72 -1.79 2.80
C ARG A 15 -6.34 -2.70 1.64
N TYR A 16 -5.13 -2.59 1.10
CA TYR A 16 -4.74 -3.32 -0.11
C TYR A 16 -3.47 -4.12 0.12
N PHE A 17 -2.41 -3.51 0.65
CA PHE A 17 -1.11 -4.18 0.79
C PHE A 17 -1.10 -5.31 1.82
N LYS A 18 -1.57 -5.06 3.05
CA LYS A 18 -1.68 -6.09 4.11
C LYS A 18 -2.57 -7.27 3.71
N PRO A 19 -3.79 -7.08 3.18
CA PRO A 19 -4.61 -8.20 2.72
C PRO A 19 -3.97 -8.94 1.54
N ALA A 20 -3.37 -8.24 0.57
CA ALA A 20 -2.63 -8.90 -0.52
C ALA A 20 -1.48 -9.77 0.00
N ARG A 21 -0.72 -9.29 1.00
CA ARG A 21 0.32 -10.09 1.70
C ARG A 21 -0.25 -11.32 2.43
N LYS A 22 -1.48 -11.25 2.93
CA LYS A 22 -2.12 -12.34 3.67
C LYS A 22 -2.72 -13.39 2.73
N GLU A 23 -3.30 -12.94 1.62
CA GLU A 23 -3.88 -13.82 0.58
C GLU A 23 -2.79 -14.60 -0.16
N ILE A 24 -1.68 -13.94 -0.50
CA ILE A 24 -0.59 -14.57 -1.20
C ILE A 24 0.37 -15.15 -0.15
N HIS A 25 0.16 -16.41 0.22
CA HIS A 25 1.05 -17.11 1.14
C HIS A 25 2.45 -17.22 0.49
N LYS A 26 3.46 -16.56 1.09
CA LYS A 26 4.81 -16.31 0.53
C LYS A 26 4.89 -15.24 -0.59
N ALA A 27 3.96 -14.29 -0.67
CA ALA A 27 4.12 -13.13 -1.56
C ALA A 27 5.44 -12.42 -1.29
N SER A 28 6.18 -12.15 -2.36
CA SER A 28 7.22 -11.14 -2.27
C SER A 28 6.57 -9.79 -1.99
N TYR A 29 7.35 -8.91 -1.38
CA TYR A 29 6.91 -7.55 -1.07
C TYR A 29 6.43 -6.79 -2.32
N GLU A 30 7.02 -7.11 -3.47
CA GLU A 30 6.68 -6.56 -4.77
C GLU A 30 5.35 -7.12 -5.30
N ASP A 31 5.13 -8.43 -5.20
CA ASP A 31 3.87 -9.06 -5.62
C ASP A 31 2.66 -8.49 -4.87
N ALA A 32 2.77 -8.37 -3.55
CA ALA A 32 1.69 -7.79 -2.74
C ALA A 32 1.45 -6.31 -3.06
N PHE A 33 2.49 -5.58 -3.48
CA PHE A 33 2.35 -4.19 -3.91
C PHE A 33 1.66 -4.09 -5.27
N ILE A 34 2.03 -4.93 -6.24
CA ILE A 34 1.41 -4.97 -7.57
C ILE A 34 -0.08 -5.30 -7.44
N VAL A 35 -0.41 -6.39 -6.73
CA VAL A 35 -1.81 -6.80 -6.53
C VAL A 35 -2.60 -5.72 -5.78
N GLY A 36 -2.00 -5.12 -4.75
CA GLY A 36 -2.63 -4.00 -4.05
C GLY A 36 -2.89 -2.82 -4.97
N GLN A 37 -1.93 -2.46 -5.83
CA GLN A 37 -2.02 -1.35 -6.76
C GLN A 37 -3.08 -1.60 -7.83
N GLU A 38 -3.19 -2.83 -8.34
CA GLU A 38 -4.23 -3.22 -9.29
C GLU A 38 -5.62 -3.07 -8.68
N ARG A 39 -5.83 -3.58 -7.46
CA ARG A 39 -7.11 -3.45 -6.74
C ARG A 39 -7.46 -1.99 -6.45
N PHE A 40 -6.48 -1.20 -6.04
CA PHE A 40 -6.66 0.24 -5.84
C PHE A 40 -7.07 0.93 -7.15
N GLN A 41 -6.40 0.61 -8.25
CA GLN A 41 -6.71 1.18 -9.57
C GLN A 41 -8.10 0.77 -10.05
N GLN A 42 -8.52 -0.47 -9.81
CA GLN A 42 -9.87 -0.94 -10.16
C GLN A 42 -10.95 -0.23 -9.35
N GLU A 43 -10.73 0.00 -8.05
CA GLU A 43 -11.73 0.63 -7.19
C GLU A 43 -11.82 2.14 -7.41
N HIS A 44 -10.68 2.82 -7.58
CA HIS A 44 -10.64 4.29 -7.65
C HIS A 44 -10.55 4.83 -9.08
N GLY A 45 -10.26 3.98 -10.07
CA GLY A 45 -10.13 4.38 -11.47
C GLY A 45 -8.83 5.11 -11.81
N PHE A 46 -7.87 5.22 -10.88
CA PHE A 46 -6.58 5.87 -11.10
C PHE A 46 -5.42 5.09 -10.47
N ARG A 47 -4.22 5.28 -11.03
CA ARG A 47 -3.00 4.66 -10.49
C ARG A 47 -2.48 5.42 -9.28
N LEU A 48 -1.95 4.68 -8.31
CA LEU A 48 -1.28 5.28 -7.15
C LEU A 48 -0.24 6.33 -7.57
N PRO A 49 -0.21 7.50 -6.90
CA PRO A 49 0.74 8.56 -7.19
C PRO A 49 2.14 8.29 -6.61
N PHE A 50 2.45 7.03 -6.29
CA PHE A 50 3.73 6.60 -5.74
C PHE A 50 4.06 5.17 -6.18
N GLY A 51 5.35 4.89 -6.34
CA GLY A 51 5.85 3.55 -6.67
C GLY A 51 6.34 2.77 -5.45
N LEU A 52 6.67 1.50 -5.66
CA LEU A 52 7.16 0.58 -4.63
C LEU A 52 8.34 1.15 -3.81
N ARG A 53 9.30 1.83 -4.45
CA ARG A 53 10.47 2.40 -3.75
C ARG A 53 10.09 3.50 -2.75
N GLN A 54 9.06 4.29 -3.06
CA GLN A 54 8.55 5.33 -2.16
C GLN A 54 7.70 4.70 -1.06
N PHE A 55 6.94 3.65 -1.38
CA PHE A 55 6.16 2.88 -0.40
C PHE A 55 7.05 2.11 0.58
N LYS A 56 8.12 1.45 0.11
CA LYS A 56 9.13 0.80 0.97
C LYS A 56 9.76 1.76 1.97
N ARG A 57 10.03 3.02 1.56
CA ARG A 57 10.51 4.07 2.47
C ARG A 57 9.48 4.44 3.53
N HIS A 58 8.19 4.53 3.17
CA HIS A 58 7.11 4.77 4.12
C HIS A 58 7.02 3.66 5.17
N LEU A 59 7.11 2.41 4.75
CA LEU A 59 7.09 1.25 5.64
C LEU A 59 8.30 1.25 6.57
N SER A 60 9.51 1.47 6.02
CA SER A 60 10.75 1.54 6.80
C SER A 60 10.72 2.67 7.83
N SER A 61 10.13 3.81 7.47
CA SER A 61 9.92 4.95 8.38
C SER A 61 8.90 4.66 9.50
N ARG A 62 8.04 3.65 9.34
CA ARG A 62 7.03 3.26 10.32
C ARG A 62 7.44 2.08 11.19
N THR A 63 8.23 1.16 10.64
CA THR A 63 8.76 -0.01 11.34
C THR A 63 10.13 0.27 11.97
N GLY A 64 10.38 1.50 12.44
CA GLY A 64 11.67 1.92 13.00
C GLY A 64 12.28 0.86 13.92
N CYS A 65 13.34 0.21 13.42
CA CYS A 65 14.45 -0.32 14.20
C CYS A 65 15.60 0.68 14.04
#